data_AF-A0A4P6ML22-F1
#
_entry.id   AF-A0A4P6ML22-F1
#
_cell.length_a   1.000
_cell.length_b   1.000
_cell.length_c   1.000
_cell.angle_alpha   90.00
_cell.angle_beta   90.00
_cell.angle_gamma   90.00
#
_symmetry.space_group_name_H-M   'P 1'
#
loop_
_entity.id
_entity.type
_entity.pdbx_description
1 polymer ?
#
loop_
_entity_poly.entity_id
_entity_poly.type
_entity_poly.pdbx_seq_one_letter_code
_entity_poly.pdbx_strand_id
1 'polypeptide(L)'
;MPGNAIPGAVAEFLSAVKIPVATRFKAKGTVPVDHALHLGPFGLPQKDHVDTVIEKADLLLMIGPDPVECSFAKLSRGRTPIVSVAETPLLKDLGIPIAAEVVGALPSTLRALSVGTKTHPSSMWEGASPCEARCSLHALTKRVV
;
A
#
# COMPACT_ATOMS: atom_id res chain seq x y z
N MET A 1 4.88 -0.04 27.25
CA MET A 1 5.89 -0.11 26.18
C MET A 1 5.35 0.62 24.94
N PRO A 2 5.87 1.80 24.57
CA PRO A 2 5.37 2.59 23.43
C PRO A 2 5.66 1.98 22.04
N GLY A 3 6.34 0.83 21.97
CA GLY A 3 6.72 0.15 20.73
C GLY A 3 5.73 -0.91 20.20
N ASN A 4 4.47 -0.95 20.65
CA ASN A 4 3.52 -1.98 20.17
C ASN A 4 2.38 -1.44 19.30
N ALA A 5 2.38 -0.14 19.01
CA ALA A 5 1.36 0.49 18.20
C ALA A 5 1.61 0.26 16.70
N ILE A 6 0.57 -0.15 15.98
CA ILE A 6 0.62 -0.42 14.53
C ILE A 6 1.14 0.79 13.72
N PRO A 7 0.69 2.04 13.98
CA PRO A 7 1.19 3.20 13.23
C PRO A 7 2.71 3.41 13.37
N GLY A 8 3.27 3.17 14.56
CA GLY A 8 4.71 3.30 14.79
C GLY A 8 5.51 2.26 14.02
N ALA A 9 5.07 1.00 14.05
CA ALA A 9 5.72 -0.08 13.29
C ALA A 9 5.63 0.14 11.77
N VAL A 10 4.50 0.67 11.28
CA VAL A 10 4.34 1.03 9.87
C VAL A 10 5.30 2.17 9.50
N ALA A 11 5.39 3.24 10.30
CA ALA A 11 6.29 4.35 10.02
C ALA A 11 7.78 3.92 9.97
N GLU A 12 8.20 3.05 10.90
CA GLU A 12 9.54 2.45 10.90
C GLU A 12 9.78 1.63 9.62
N PHE A 13 8.81 0.78 9.24
CA PHE A 13 8.90 -0.04 8.04
C PHE A 13 9.01 0.81 6.76
N LEU A 14 8.19 1.87 6.63
CA LEU A 14 8.23 2.75 5.46
C LEU A 14 9.54 3.54 5.34
N SER A 15 10.10 3.94 6.49
CA SER A 15 11.39 4.64 6.54
C SER A 15 12.55 3.74 6.07
N ALA A 16 12.46 2.44 6.33
CA ALA A 16 13.44 1.46 5.88
C ALA A 16 13.30 1.14 4.38
N VAL A 17 12.11 0.72 3.94
CA VAL A 17 11.93 0.06 2.63
C VAL A 17 11.77 1.05 1.47
N LYS A 18 11.34 2.30 1.73
CA LYS A 18 11.19 3.36 0.72
C LYS A 18 10.37 2.94 -0.52
N ILE A 19 9.21 2.32 -0.27
CA ILE A 19 8.24 1.92 -1.30
C ILE A 19 7.04 2.88 -1.36
N PRO A 20 6.39 3.04 -2.53
CA PRO A 20 5.10 3.74 -2.63
C PRO A 20 4.03 3.06 -1.78
N VAL A 21 3.22 3.85 -1.08
CA VAL A 21 2.24 3.37 -0.11
C VAL A 21 0.88 3.99 -0.39
N ALA A 22 -0.13 3.13 -0.50
CA ALA A 22 -1.52 3.53 -0.57
C ALA A 22 -2.27 2.97 0.64
N THR A 23 -3.26 3.72 1.13
CA THR A 23 -4.04 3.31 2.32
C THR A 23 -5.48 3.00 1.94
N ARG A 24 -6.12 2.06 2.64
CA ARG A 24 -7.59 1.95 2.59
C ARG A 24 -8.25 3.01 3.45
N PHE A 25 -9.56 3.17 3.28
CA PHE A 25 -10.35 4.11 4.09
C PHE A 25 -10.33 3.76 5.58
N LYS A 26 -10.45 2.48 5.97
CA LYS A 26 -10.30 2.08 7.39
C LYS A 26 -8.88 2.23 7.94
N ALA A 27 -7.86 2.25 7.07
CA ALA A 27 -6.47 2.42 7.46
C ALA A 27 -6.01 3.89 7.50
N LYS A 28 -6.91 4.86 7.28
CA LYS A 28 -6.59 6.29 7.30
C LYS A 28 -6.01 6.67 8.66
N GLY A 29 -4.90 7.40 8.65
CA GLY A 29 -4.18 7.81 9.88
C GLY A 29 -3.09 6.85 10.33
N THR A 30 -2.93 5.68 9.68
CA THR A 30 -1.81 4.76 9.97
C THR A 30 -0.48 5.24 9.38
N VAL A 31 -0.53 6.03 8.30
CA VAL A 31 0.62 6.63 7.64
C VAL A 31 0.51 8.15 7.75
N PRO A 32 1.61 8.88 8.07
CA PRO A 32 1.60 10.34 8.07
C PRO A 32 1.23 10.89 6.68
N VAL A 33 0.33 11.88 6.65
CA VAL A 33 -0.17 12.46 5.39
C VAL A 33 0.94 13.13 4.55
N ASP A 34 1.96 13.65 5.22
CA ASP A 34 3.10 14.33 4.59
C ASP A 34 4.23 13.36 4.18
N HIS A 35 4.02 12.05 4.30
CA HIS A 35 5.03 11.07 3.93
C HIS A 35 5.28 11.11 2.42
N ALA A 36 6.54 11.27 2.01
CA ALA A 36 6.94 11.51 0.62
C ALA A 36 6.59 10.40 -0.38
N LEU A 37 6.19 9.23 0.10
CA LEU A 37 5.76 8.07 -0.70
C LEU A 37 4.28 7.68 -0.45
N HIS A 38 3.53 8.49 0.31
CA HIS A 38 2.10 8.25 0.50
C HIS A 38 1.32 8.75 -0.71
N LEU A 39 0.68 7.82 -1.41
CA LEU A 39 -0.16 8.06 -2.57
C LEU A 39 -1.59 8.47 -2.18
N GLY A 40 -1.95 8.36 -0.91
CA GLY A 40 -3.30 8.64 -0.42
C GLY A 40 -4.21 7.39 -0.40
N PRO A 41 -5.51 7.59 -0.15
CA PRO A 41 -6.45 6.50 -0.03
C PRO A 41 -6.87 5.93 -1.40
N PHE A 42 -7.06 4.62 -1.49
CA PHE A 42 -7.58 3.95 -2.70
C PHE A 42 -8.88 3.17 -2.42
N GLY A 43 -9.63 2.88 -3.49
CA GLY A 43 -10.91 2.18 -3.42
C GLY A 43 -12.13 3.05 -3.66
N LEU A 44 -11.96 4.23 -4.27
CA LEU A 44 -13.07 5.00 -4.81
C LEU A 44 -13.74 4.24 -5.96
N PRO A 45 -15.05 4.47 -6.23
CA PRO A 45 -15.71 3.89 -7.40
C PRO A 45 -15.13 4.38 -8.72
N GLN A 46 -14.59 5.60 -8.73
CA GLN A 46 -13.95 6.22 -9.87
C GLN A 46 -12.44 5.98 -9.84
N LYS A 47 -11.85 5.75 -11.02
CA LYS A 47 -10.41 5.54 -11.17
C LYS A 47 -9.64 6.80 -10.75
N ASP A 48 -8.71 6.63 -9.83
CA ASP A 48 -7.79 7.66 -9.35
C ASP A 48 -6.34 7.35 -9.80
N HIS A 49 -5.43 8.29 -9.56
CA HIS A 49 -4.01 8.16 -9.84
C HIS A 49 -3.39 6.96 -9.10
N VAL A 50 -3.84 6.68 -7.87
CA VAL A 50 -3.37 5.54 -7.07
C VAL A 50 -3.65 4.22 -7.77
N ASP A 51 -4.83 4.09 -8.42
CA ASP A 51 -5.18 2.89 -9.17
C ASP A 51 -4.25 2.67 -10.36
N THR A 52 -3.75 3.76 -10.97
CA THR A 52 -2.79 3.67 -12.08
C THR A 52 -1.42 3.18 -11.61
N VAL A 53 -0.99 3.58 -10.41
CA VAL A 53 0.25 3.06 -9.81
C VAL A 53 0.08 1.58 -9.44
N ILE A 54 -1.06 1.21 -8.84
CA ILE A 54 -1.39 -0.18 -8.51
C ILE A 54 -1.42 -1.06 -9.77
N GLU A 55 -2.00 -0.60 -10.88
CA GLU A 55 -2.03 -1.33 -12.15
C GLU A 55 -0.64 -1.56 -12.78
N LYS A 56 0.35 -0.71 -12.46
CA LYS A 56 1.73 -0.83 -12.93
C LYS A 56 2.63 -1.65 -11.99
N ALA A 57 2.16 -1.95 -10.79
CA ALA A 57 2.93 -2.69 -9.81
C ALA A 57 3.12 -4.15 -10.25
N ASP A 58 4.34 -4.63 -10.10
CA ASP A 58 4.72 -6.03 -10.28
C ASP A 58 4.42 -6.89 -9.06
N LEU A 59 4.32 -6.28 -7.87
CA LEU A 59 3.95 -6.91 -6.61
C LEU A 59 3.12 -5.97 -5.73
N LEU A 60 2.10 -6.52 -5.06
CA LEU A 60 1.32 -5.80 -4.04
C LEU A 60 1.60 -6.38 -2.66
N LEU A 61 2.18 -5.58 -1.77
CA LEU A 61 2.32 -5.90 -0.35
C LEU A 61 1.10 -5.38 0.41
N MET A 62 0.25 -6.29 0.90
CA MET A 62 -0.95 -5.96 1.66
C MET A 62 -0.72 -6.16 3.15
N ILE A 63 -0.93 -5.12 3.94
CA ILE A 63 -0.77 -5.14 5.40
C ILE A 63 -2.16 -4.99 6.02
N GLY A 64 -2.58 -5.98 6.81
CA GLY A 64 -3.91 -6.03 7.42
C GLY A 64 -5.07 -5.98 6.40
N PRO A 65 -5.05 -6.77 5.31
CA PRO A 65 -6.16 -6.80 4.35
C PRO A 65 -7.47 -7.19 5.02
N ASP A 66 -8.52 -6.39 4.79
CA ASP A 66 -9.90 -6.72 5.13
C ASP A 66 -10.66 -7.14 3.86
N PRO A 67 -11.11 -8.40 3.76
CA PRO A 67 -11.86 -8.90 2.60
C PRO A 67 -13.14 -8.11 2.30
N VAL A 68 -13.74 -7.48 3.31
CA VAL A 68 -14.96 -6.67 3.15
C VAL A 68 -14.65 -5.33 2.49
N GLU A 69 -13.47 -4.76 2.74
CA GLU A 69 -13.03 -3.52 2.08
C GLU A 69 -12.51 -3.76 0.66
N CYS A 70 -12.05 -4.99 0.38
CA CYS A 70 -11.31 -5.30 -0.82
C CYS A 70 -12.06 -6.17 -1.82
N SER A 71 -12.58 -5.52 -2.86
CA SER A 71 -12.82 -6.21 -4.12
C SER A 71 -11.47 -6.51 -4.78
N PHE A 72 -10.82 -7.57 -4.31
CA PHE A 72 -9.50 -7.98 -4.80
C PHE A 72 -9.51 -8.29 -6.31
N ALA A 73 -10.64 -8.73 -6.86
CA ALA A 73 -10.83 -8.90 -8.30
C ALA A 73 -10.67 -7.60 -9.11
N LYS A 74 -11.00 -6.44 -8.52
CA LYS A 74 -10.81 -5.12 -9.14
C LYS A 74 -9.38 -4.60 -8.96
N LEU A 75 -8.66 -5.10 -7.94
CA LEU A 75 -7.30 -4.69 -7.65
C LEU A 75 -6.35 -5.22 -8.72
N SER A 76 -5.67 -4.33 -9.44
CA SER A 76 -4.77 -4.66 -10.57
C SER A 76 -5.35 -5.66 -11.59
N ARG A 77 -6.69 -5.63 -11.79
CA ARG A 77 -7.43 -6.59 -12.63
C ARG A 77 -7.16 -8.07 -12.27
N GLY A 78 -6.81 -8.35 -11.01
CA GLY A 78 -6.52 -9.71 -10.52
C GLY A 78 -5.25 -10.35 -11.05
N ARG A 79 -4.32 -9.59 -11.66
CA ARG A 79 -3.11 -10.15 -12.29
C ARG A 79 -1.83 -9.97 -11.48
N THR A 80 -1.74 -8.93 -10.65
CA THR A 80 -0.52 -8.66 -9.89
C THR A 80 -0.43 -9.59 -8.67
N PRO A 81 0.70 -10.30 -8.47
CA PRO A 81 0.90 -11.15 -7.31
C PRO A 81 0.82 -10.35 -6.00
N ILE A 82 0.21 -10.97 -4.99
CA ILE A 82 -0.03 -10.37 -3.68
C ILE A 82 0.81 -11.09 -2.62
N VAL A 83 1.51 -10.31 -1.78
CA VAL A 83 2.05 -10.76 -0.50
C VAL A 83 1.18 -10.20 0.60
N SER A 84 0.60 -11.08 1.43
CA SER A 84 -0.25 -10.69 2.54
C SER A 84 0.48 -10.75 3.87
N VAL A 85 0.35 -9.71 4.69
CA VAL A 85 0.83 -9.66 6.07
C VAL A 85 -0.34 -9.32 6.97
N ALA A 86 -0.78 -10.28 7.77
CA ALA A 86 -1.99 -10.17 8.56
C ALA A 86 -1.94 -11.03 9.82
N GLU A 87 -2.81 -10.77 10.79
CA GLU A 87 -2.96 -11.66 11.95
C GLU A 87 -3.77 -12.93 11.61
N THR A 88 -4.53 -12.88 10.51
CA THR A 88 -5.36 -13.97 10.00
C THR A 88 -5.04 -14.25 8.54
N PRO A 89 -5.00 -15.52 8.09
CA PRO A 89 -4.76 -15.83 6.68
C PRO A 89 -5.86 -15.28 5.79
N LEU A 90 -5.53 -15.01 4.53
CA LEU A 90 -6.53 -14.67 3.53
C LEU A 90 -7.39 -15.88 3.18
N LEU A 91 -8.62 -15.61 2.77
CA LEU A 91 -9.49 -16.64 2.24
C LEU A 91 -8.96 -17.11 0.87
N LYS A 92 -8.93 -18.44 0.66
CA LYS A 92 -8.33 -19.04 -0.54
C LYS A 92 -9.18 -18.89 -1.81
N ASP A 93 -10.45 -18.53 -1.65
CA ASP A 93 -11.45 -18.39 -2.71
C ASP A 93 -11.57 -16.94 -3.24
N LEU A 94 -10.68 -16.04 -2.84
CA LEU A 94 -10.69 -14.63 -3.25
C LEU A 94 -10.35 -14.39 -4.73
N GLY A 95 -9.99 -15.43 -5.48
CA GLY A 95 -9.71 -15.34 -6.92
C GLY A 95 -8.49 -14.47 -7.26
N ILE A 96 -7.50 -14.42 -6.35
CA ILE A 96 -6.28 -13.63 -6.50
C ILE A 96 -5.01 -14.48 -6.51
N PRO A 97 -3.97 -14.04 -7.23
CA PRO A 97 -2.66 -14.67 -7.19
C PRO A 97 -1.93 -14.32 -5.89
N ILE A 98 -2.12 -15.13 -4.85
CA ILE A 98 -1.37 -15.01 -3.59
C ILE A 98 0.01 -15.64 -3.79
N ALA A 99 1.06 -14.82 -3.74
CA ALA A 99 2.44 -15.26 -3.87
C ALA A 99 3.03 -15.73 -2.54
N ALA A 100 2.70 -15.06 -1.44
CA ALA A 100 3.08 -15.45 -0.09
C ALA A 100 2.13 -14.88 0.96
N GLU A 101 2.04 -15.55 2.10
CA GLU A 101 1.29 -15.08 3.26
C GLU A 101 2.17 -15.15 4.51
N VAL A 102 2.18 -14.07 5.28
CA VAL A 102 2.83 -13.98 6.57
C VAL A 102 1.75 -13.74 7.62
N VAL A 103 1.53 -14.77 8.44
CA VAL A 103 0.50 -14.75 9.49
C VAL A 103 1.15 -14.53 10.85
N GLY A 104 0.81 -13.42 11.52
CA GLY A 104 1.35 -13.08 12.82
C GLY A 104 1.03 -11.65 13.25
N ALA A 105 1.44 -11.29 14.47
CA ALA A 105 1.23 -9.95 15.00
C ALA A 105 1.88 -8.89 14.09
N LEU A 106 1.11 -7.88 13.68
CA LEU A 106 1.55 -6.88 12.70
C LEU A 106 2.81 -6.13 13.16
N PRO A 107 2.92 -5.59 14.39
CA PRO A 107 4.07 -4.79 14.77
C PRO A 107 5.40 -5.55 14.75
N SER A 108 5.41 -6.81 15.22
CA SER A 108 6.63 -7.64 15.21
C SER A 108 7.00 -8.08 13.81
N THR A 109 6.01 -8.42 12.99
CA THR A 109 6.22 -8.87 11.61
C THR A 109 6.80 -7.74 10.74
N LEU A 110 6.26 -6.52 10.85
CA LEU A 110 6.77 -5.36 10.12
C LEU A 110 8.21 -5.01 10.50
N ARG A 111 8.58 -5.13 11.79
CA ARG A 111 9.96 -4.96 12.25
C ARG A 111 10.88 -6.04 11.71
N ALA A 112 10.44 -7.30 11.68
CA ALA A 112 11.25 -8.37 11.10
C ALA A 112 11.47 -8.16 9.59
N LEU A 113 10.43 -7.73 8.88
CA LEU A 113 10.51 -7.42 7.45
C LEU A 113 11.42 -6.23 7.18
N SER A 114 11.39 -5.17 7.99
CA SER A 114 12.26 -4.00 7.80
C SER A 114 13.75 -4.33 7.95
N VAL A 115 14.10 -5.33 8.77
CA VAL A 115 15.49 -5.82 8.91
C VAL A 115 15.90 -6.73 7.75
N GLY A 116 14.98 -7.57 7.27
CA GLY A 116 15.26 -8.55 6.21
C GLY A 116 15.21 -8.01 4.78
N THR A 117 14.60 -6.84 4.57
CA THR A 117 14.45 -6.24 3.23
C THR A 117 15.62 -5.34 2.87
N LYS A 118 16.14 -5.50 1.65
CA LYS A 118 17.13 -4.58 1.09
C LYS A 118 16.43 -3.29 0.68
N THR A 119 17.05 -2.16 0.99
CA THR A 119 16.54 -0.86 0.56
C THR A 119 16.84 -0.68 -0.93
N HIS A 120 15.83 -0.25 -1.67
CA HIS A 120 16.01 0.17 -3.06
C HIS A 120 15.93 1.70 -3.13
N PRO A 121 16.73 2.34 -4.00
CA PRO A 121 16.70 3.79 -4.14
C PRO A 121 15.31 4.24 -4.63
N SER A 122 14.80 5.34 -4.09
CA SER A 122 13.48 5.87 -4.44
C SER A 122 13.36 6.30 -5.91
N SER A 123 14.49 6.49 -6.61
CA SER A 123 14.56 6.72 -8.06
C SER A 123 14.08 5.53 -8.88
N MET A 124 13.98 4.33 -8.29
CA MET A 124 13.39 3.16 -8.94
C MET A 124 11.88 3.34 -9.19
N TRP A 125 11.24 4.32 -8.54
CA TRP A 125 9.81 4.60 -8.61
C TRP A 125 9.48 5.88 -9.38
N GLU A 126 10.34 6.30 -10.33
CA GLU A 126 10.06 7.38 -11.29
C GLU A 126 8.73 7.10 -12.03
N GLY A 127 7.75 8.02 -11.96
CA GLY A 127 6.38 7.82 -12.47
C GLY A 127 5.35 7.32 -11.43
N ALA A 128 5.79 6.91 -10.24
CA ALA A 128 4.97 6.57 -9.08
C ALA A 128 5.18 7.54 -7.91
N SER A 129 5.80 8.70 -8.18
CA SER A 129 6.05 9.74 -7.20
C SER A 129 4.74 10.46 -6.83
N PRO A 130 4.48 10.77 -5.54
CA PRO A 130 3.35 11.61 -5.17
C PRO A 130 3.37 13.00 -5.82
N CYS A 131 4.54 13.48 -6.24
CA CYS A 131 4.71 14.74 -6.98
C CYS A 131 3.97 14.70 -8.33
N GLU A 132 4.21 13.68 -9.16
CA GLU A 132 3.55 13.55 -10.47
C GLU A 132 2.05 13.29 -10.34
N ALA A 133 1.66 12.48 -9.34
CA ALA A 133 0.27 12.25 -8.98
C ALA A 133 -0.46 13.54 -8.55
N ARG A 134 0.15 14.34 -7.66
CA ARG A 134 -0.39 15.63 -7.20
C ARG A 134 -0.39 16.68 -8.30
N CYS A 135 0.63 16.73 -9.15
CA CYS A 135 0.70 17.65 -10.30
C CYS A 135 -0.39 17.34 -11.33
N SER A 136 -0.70 16.06 -11.58
CA SER A 136 -1.80 15.66 -12.46
C SER A 136 -3.18 16.08 -11.92
N LEU A 137 -3.36 16.01 -10.60
CA LEU A 137 -4.60 16.45 -9.94
C LEU A 137 -4.76 17.98 -9.98
N HIS A 138 -3.67 18.74 -9.79
CA HIS A 138 -3.65 20.20 -9.91
C HIS A 138 -3.93 20.69 -11.35
N ALA A 139 -3.58 19.89 -12.35
CA ALA A 139 -3.91 20.18 -13.75
C ALA A 139 -5.39 19.91 -14.08
N LEU A 140 -6.03 18.97 -13.38
CA LEU A 140 -7.46 18.64 -13.54
C LEU A 140 -8.38 19.60 -12.78
N THR A 141 -7.96 20.11 -11.62
CA THR A 141 -8.76 21.11 -10.86
C THR A 141 -8.79 22.49 -11.51
N LYS A 142 -7.94 22.77 -12.51
CA LYS A 142 -8.03 23.97 -13.37
C LYS A 142 -8.96 23.84 -14.57
N ARG A 143 -9.61 22.69 -14.79
CA ARG A 143 -10.61 22.45 -15.86
C ARG A 143 -12.06 22.46 -15.38
N VAL A 144 -12.30 22.74 -14.12
CA VAL A 144 -13.65 22.93 -13.56
C VAL A 144 -13.73 24.34 -12.98
N VAL A 145 -13.91 25.31 -13.88
CA VAL A 145 -14.62 26.58 -13.63
C VAL A 145 -15.45 26.86 -14.87
#